data_AF-A0A3P7RMZ7-F1
#
_entry.id   AF-A0A3P7RMZ7-F1
#
_cell.length_a   1.000
_cell.length_b   1.000
_cell.length_c   1.000
_cell.angle_alpha   90.00
_cell.angle_beta   90.00
_cell.angle_gamma   90.00
#
_symmetry.space_group_name_H-M   'P 1'
#
loop_
_entity.id
_entity.type
_entity.pdbx_description
1 polymer ?
#
loop_
_entity_poly.entity_id
_entity_poly.type
_entity_poly.pdbx_seq_one_letter_code
_entity_poly.pdbx_strand_id
1 'polypeptide(L)'
;MPDVVNFLTQRGMTISAAKSSVTVFTLDPKKFCRHPTTTVNGASLPLVRKPKILGVRFSPPFTFADYARQIAGKVGRCTNVLKALPDTSWGCAKETLTTILQALAKPHVTYAESI
;
A
#
# COMPACT_ATOMS: atom_id res chain seq x y z
N MET A 1 10.28 -8.54 25.34
CA MET A 1 9.09 -8.90 24.54
C MET A 1 8.99 -10.41 24.52
N PRO A 2 7.80 -11.03 24.61
CA PRO A 2 7.66 -12.45 24.35
C PRO A 2 8.23 -12.75 22.97
N ASP A 3 9.04 -13.79 22.88
CA ASP A 3 9.80 -14.12 21.69
C ASP A 3 8.83 -14.57 20.59
N VAL A 4 8.64 -13.72 19.58
CA VAL A 4 7.72 -13.97 18.45
C VAL A 4 8.07 -15.27 17.74
N VAL A 5 9.36 -15.63 17.76
CA VAL A 5 9.86 -16.90 17.24
C VAL A 5 9.24 -18.06 18.02
N ASN A 6 9.31 -18.04 19.36
CA ASN A 6 8.76 -19.11 20.19
C ASN A 6 7.23 -19.22 20.03
N PHE A 7 6.52 -18.10 19.92
CA PHE A 7 5.08 -18.08 19.68
C PHE A 7 4.68 -18.78 18.36
N LEU A 8 5.48 -18.60 17.31
CA LEU A 8 5.24 -19.21 16.00
C LEU A 8 5.70 -20.67 15.96
N THR A 9 6.83 -21.01 16.57
CA THR A 9 7.33 -22.39 16.68
C THR A 9 6.34 -23.27 17.44
N GLN A 10 5.74 -22.78 18.52
CA GLN A 10 4.69 -23.50 19.26
C GLN A 10 3.46 -23.84 18.40
N ARG A 11 3.25 -23.10 17.29
CA ARG A 11 2.16 -23.33 16.34
C ARG A 11 2.61 -24.07 15.08
N GLY A 12 3.82 -24.63 15.07
CA GLY A 12 4.39 -25.34 13.93
C GLY A 12 4.75 -24.43 12.76
N MET A 13 4.97 -23.13 12.99
CA MET A 13 5.36 -22.16 11.97
C MET A 13 6.83 -21.78 12.10
N THR A 14 7.50 -21.59 10.96
CA THR A 14 8.92 -21.17 10.89
C THR A 14 9.05 -19.81 10.19
N ILE A 15 9.82 -18.89 10.80
CA ILE A 15 10.08 -17.56 10.22
C ILE A 15 11.38 -17.60 9.40
N SER A 16 11.32 -17.08 8.17
CA SER A 16 12.49 -16.86 7.33
C SER A 16 12.99 -15.42 7.47
N ALA A 17 14.09 -15.20 8.20
CA ALA A 17 14.68 -13.87 8.39
C ALA A 17 14.97 -13.15 7.06
N ALA A 18 15.39 -13.88 6.01
CA ALA A 18 15.67 -13.31 4.69
C ALA A 18 14.45 -12.70 3.98
N LYS A 19 13.23 -13.09 4.36
CA LYS A 19 11.97 -12.58 3.77
C LYS A 19 11.23 -11.64 4.72
N SER A 20 11.79 -11.42 5.92
CA SER A 20 11.19 -10.60 6.96
C SER A 20 11.80 -9.21 6.94
N SER A 21 10.99 -8.22 7.27
CA SER A 21 11.43 -6.83 7.43
C SER A 21 10.76 -6.23 8.65
N VAL A 22 11.40 -5.23 9.25
CA VAL A 22 10.83 -4.47 10.36
C VAL A 22 10.28 -3.16 9.86
N THR A 23 9.09 -2.79 10.31
CA THR A 23 8.52 -1.46 10.09
C THR A 23 8.01 -0.94 11.42
N VAL A 24 8.37 0.30 11.75
CA VAL A 24 7.90 0.97 12.97
C VAL A 24 6.75 1.90 12.62
N PHE A 25 5.61 1.67 13.27
CA PHE A 25 4.47 2.59 13.22
C PHE A 25 4.44 3.42 14.50
N THR A 26 4.61 4.73 14.36
CA THR A 26 4.62 5.65 15.50
C THR A 26 4.27 7.07 15.05
N LEU A 27 3.46 7.75 15.86
CA LEU A 27 3.15 9.17 15.65
C LEU A 27 4.32 10.09 16.05
N ASP A 28 5.30 9.59 16.81
CA ASP A 28 6.45 10.37 17.27
C ASP A 28 7.55 10.42 16.18
N PRO A 29 7.83 11.61 15.60
CA PRO A 29 8.84 11.75 14.54
C PRO A 29 10.25 11.34 15.00
N LYS A 30 10.56 11.48 16.30
CA LYS A 30 11.88 11.11 16.83
C LYS A 30 12.06 9.59 16.89
N LYS A 31 10.99 8.87 17.20
CA LYS A 31 10.98 7.39 17.22
C LYS A 31 10.99 6.80 15.81
N PHE A 32 10.38 7.49 14.85
CA PHE A 32 10.44 7.09 13.44
C PHE A 32 11.87 7.05 12.89
N CYS A 33 12.73 7.99 13.30
CA CYS A 33 14.11 8.03 12.82
C CYS A 33 15.00 6.95 13.42
N ARG A 34 14.58 6.32 14.53
CA ARG A 34 15.36 5.31 15.23
C ARG A 34 15.32 3.98 14.47
N HIS A 35 16.48 3.33 14.33
CA HIS A 35 16.60 1.99 13.77
C HIS A 35 16.57 0.97 14.91
N PRO A 36 15.44 0.27 15.15
CA PRO A 36 15.43 -0.80 16.13
C PRO A 36 16.24 -1.98 15.60
N THR A 37 17.26 -2.40 16.36
CA THR A 37 17.96 -3.66 16.08
C THR A 37 17.05 -4.80 16.50
N THR A 38 16.32 -5.38 15.54
CA THR A 38 15.46 -6.56 15.77
C THR A 38 16.11 -7.76 15.10
N THR A 39 16.39 -8.79 15.88
CA THR A 39 16.96 -10.05 15.41
C THR A 39 15.91 -11.13 15.37
N VAL A 40 15.96 -11.97 14.33
CA VAL A 40 15.15 -13.19 14.20
C VAL A 40 16.12 -14.32 13.85
N ASN A 41 16.12 -15.40 14.65
CA ASN A 41 17.05 -16.53 14.49
C ASN A 41 18.53 -16.11 14.39
N GLY A 42 18.94 -15.10 15.18
CA GLY A 42 20.30 -14.56 15.17
C GLY A 42 20.65 -13.61 14.00
N ALA A 43 19.77 -13.46 13.01
CA ALA A 43 19.97 -12.52 11.90
C ALA A 43 19.26 -11.18 12.16
N SER A 44 19.94 -10.07 11.86
CA SER A 44 19.35 -8.72 11.95
C SER A 44 18.41 -8.47 10.78
N LEU A 45 17.19 -7.99 11.06
CA LEU A 45 16.22 -7.69 10.02
C LEU A 45 16.41 -6.27 9.45
N PRO A 46 16.21 -6.09 8.14
CA PRO A 46 16.24 -4.77 7.53
C PRO A 46 15.03 -3.93 7.97
N LEU A 47 15.27 -2.65 8.27
CA LEU A 47 14.20 -1.67 8.53
C LEU A 47 13.66 -1.12 7.21
N VAL A 48 12.39 -1.40 6.95
CA VAL A 48 11.64 -0.84 5.82
C VAL A 48 10.65 0.19 6.37
N ARG A 49 10.86 1.46 6.07
CA ARG A 49 10.08 2.58 6.62
C ARG A 49 8.71 2.76 5.97
N LYS A 50 8.63 2.52 4.66
CA LYS A 50 7.39 2.63 3.87
C LYS A 50 7.14 1.30 3.14
N PRO A 51 6.77 0.23 3.86
CA PRO A 51 6.55 -1.06 3.24
C PRO A 51 5.33 -0.99 2.31
N LYS A 52 5.38 -1.78 1.24
CA LYS A 52 4.23 -2.02 0.36
C LYS A 52 3.71 -3.41 0.64
N ILE A 53 2.57 -3.52 1.30
CA ILE A 53 1.93 -4.79 1.64
C ILE A 53 0.64 -4.88 0.83
N LEU A 54 0.49 -5.94 0.04
CA LEU A 54 -0.66 -6.14 -0.85
C LEU A 54 -1.01 -4.88 -1.66
N GLY A 55 -0.03 -4.22 -2.31
CA GLY A 55 -0.35 -3.02 -3.09
C GLY A 55 -0.54 -1.72 -2.30
N VAL A 56 -0.76 -1.78 -0.99
CA VAL A 56 -0.95 -0.63 -0.10
C VAL A 56 0.40 -0.17 0.45
N ARG A 57 0.69 1.12 0.34
CA ARG A 57 1.91 1.71 0.89
C ARG A 57 1.61 2.28 2.26
N PHE A 58 2.23 1.72 3.29
CA PHE A 58 2.09 2.21 4.64
C PHE A 58 3.09 3.33 4.91
N SER A 59 2.65 4.31 5.70
CA SER A 59 3.51 5.37 6.19
C SER A 59 3.84 5.15 7.67
N PRO A 60 4.99 5.65 8.14
CA PRO A 60 5.41 5.51 9.54
C PRO A 60 4.47 6.12 10.58
N PRO A 61 3.86 7.32 10.37
CA PRO A 61 2.83 7.81 11.28
C PRO A 61 1.49 7.06 11.12
N PHE A 62 1.48 5.97 10.34
CA PHE A 62 0.29 5.19 10.00
C PHE A 62 -0.81 6.06 9.38
N THR A 63 -0.41 7.07 8.60
CA THR A 63 -1.34 7.90 7.84
C THR A 63 -1.48 7.36 6.42
N PHE A 64 -2.73 7.22 5.96
CA PHE A 64 -3.04 6.80 4.59
C PHE A 64 -2.97 7.96 3.58
N ALA A 65 -2.48 9.14 3.98
CA ALA A 65 -2.44 10.33 3.13
C ALA A 65 -1.61 10.11 1.85
N ASP A 66 -0.42 9.50 1.98
CA ASP A 66 0.44 9.17 0.83
C ASP A 66 -0.26 8.19 -0.13
N TYR A 67 -0.99 7.22 0.43
CA TYR A 67 -1.73 6.22 -0.33
C TYR A 67 -2.94 6.83 -1.04
N ALA A 68 -3.75 7.63 -0.33
CA ALA A 68 -4.88 8.37 -0.88
C ALA A 68 -4.44 9.31 -2.01
N ARG A 69 -3.32 10.03 -1.85
CA ARG A 69 -2.74 10.87 -2.90
C ARG A 69 -2.32 10.06 -4.12
N GLN A 70 -1.77 8.85 -3.93
CA GLN A 70 -1.42 7.96 -5.03
C GLN A 70 -2.67 7.49 -5.80
N ILE A 71 -3.73 7.10 -5.09
CA ILE A 71 -5.00 6.69 -5.70
C ILE A 71 -5.64 7.87 -6.44
N ALA A 72 -5.70 9.04 -5.81
CA ALA A 72 -6.21 10.26 -6.45
C ALA A 72 -5.44 10.58 -7.74
N GLY A 73 -4.12 10.41 -7.75
CA GLY A 73 -3.31 10.56 -8.98
C GLY A 73 -3.63 9.53 -10.06
N LYS A 74 -3.87 8.25 -9.68
CA LYS A 74 -4.27 7.20 -10.64
C LYS A 74 -5.66 7.48 -11.23
N VAL A 75 -6.63 7.80 -10.38
CA VAL A 75 -7.99 8.14 -10.81
C VAL A 75 -7.99 9.41 -11.65
N GLY A 76 -7.22 10.44 -11.26
CA GLY A 76 -7.07 11.68 -12.03
C GLY A 76 -6.54 11.44 -13.45
N ARG A 77 -5.57 10.54 -13.64
CA ARG A 77 -5.12 10.12 -14.98
C ARG A 77 -6.23 9.45 -15.78
N CYS A 78 -6.99 8.55 -15.15
CA CYS A 78 -8.13 7.90 -15.82
C CYS A 78 -9.18 8.93 -16.24
N THR A 79 -9.47 9.90 -15.38
CA THR A 79 -10.39 11.00 -15.68
C THR A 79 -9.88 11.89 -16.82
N ASN A 80 -8.57 12.14 -16.91
CA ASN A 80 -8.00 12.90 -18.02
C ASN A 80 -8.14 12.16 -19.35
N VAL A 81 -7.94 10.84 -19.36
CA VAL A 81 -8.20 10.00 -20.55
C VAL A 81 -9.68 10.08 -20.93
N LEU A 82 -10.59 9.93 -19.96
CA LEU A 82 -12.04 10.04 -20.21
C LEU A 82 -12.45 11.40 -20.76
N LYS A 83 -11.80 12.48 -20.35
CA LYS A 83 -12.04 13.83 -20.87
C LYS A 83 -11.55 14.04 -22.30
N ALA A 84 -10.54 13.29 -22.74
CA ALA A 84 -9.96 13.42 -24.09
C ALA A 84 -10.73 12.65 -25.16
N LEU A 85 -11.53 11.64 -24.78
CA LEU A 85 -12.30 10.79 -25.71
C LEU A 85 -13.46 11.49 -26.45
N PRO A 86 -14.25 12.40 -25.85
CA PRO A 86 -15.45 12.95 -26.47
C PRO A 86 -15.19 13.93 -27.63
N ASP A 87 -13.97 14.43 -27.79
CA ASP A 87 -13.62 15.49 -28.76
C ASP A 87 -13.48 14.99 -30.21
N THR A 88 -13.67 13.70 -30.47
CA THR A 88 -13.45 13.07 -31.78
C THR A 88 -14.67 13.20 -32.71
N SER A 89 -15.03 14.42 -33.09
CA SER A 89 -16.00 14.79 -34.16
C SER A 89 -17.46 14.28 -34.10
N TRP A 90 -17.75 13.21 -33.35
CA TRP A 90 -19.07 12.56 -33.25
C TRP A 90 -19.46 12.18 -31.81
N GLY A 91 -18.62 12.53 -30.82
CA GLY A 91 -18.83 12.17 -29.42
C GLY A 91 -18.65 10.67 -29.13
N CYS A 92 -18.43 10.34 -27.86
CA CYS A 92 -18.40 8.96 -27.38
C CYS A 92 -19.72 8.66 -26.66
N ALA A 93 -20.29 7.48 -26.88
CA ALA A 93 -21.52 7.05 -26.21
C ALA A 93 -21.32 7.04 -24.68
N LYS A 94 -22.36 7.46 -23.93
CA LYS A 94 -22.33 7.54 -22.46
C LYS A 94 -22.02 6.18 -21.85
N GLU A 95 -22.54 5.12 -22.43
CA GLU A 95 -22.36 3.73 -22.02
C GLU A 95 -20.88 3.37 -22.11
N THR A 96 -20.25 3.68 -23.25
CA THR A 96 -18.83 3.44 -23.47
C THR A 96 -17.95 4.21 -22.48
N LEU A 97 -18.24 5.49 -22.23
CA LEU A 97 -17.52 6.27 -21.21
C LEU A 97 -17.72 5.70 -19.80
N THR A 98 -18.92 5.23 -19.48
CA THR A 98 -19.22 4.62 -18.18
C THR A 98 -18.48 3.30 -18.02
N THR A 99 -18.46 2.44 -19.05
CA THR A 99 -17.71 1.18 -19.04
C THR A 99 -16.21 1.44 -18.87
N ILE A 100 -15.64 2.43 -19.57
CA ILE A 100 -14.22 2.77 -19.44
C ILE A 100 -13.91 3.30 -18.03
N LEU A 101 -14.77 4.17 -17.48
CA LEU A 101 -14.61 4.64 -16.10
C LEU A 101 -14.67 3.49 -15.08
N GLN A 102 -15.63 2.59 -15.24
CA GLN A 102 -15.77 1.41 -14.39
C GLN A 102 -14.58 0.45 -14.53
N ALA A 103 -14.03 0.28 -15.73
CA ALA A 103 -12.87 -0.59 -15.96
C ALA A 103 -11.58 -0.01 -15.37
N LEU A 104 -11.37 1.30 -15.49
CA LEU A 104 -10.09 1.92 -15.16
C LEU A 104 -10.02 2.48 -13.73
N ALA A 105 -11.07 3.16 -13.26
CA ALA A 105 -11.05 3.85 -11.97
C ALA A 105 -11.61 3.00 -10.83
N LYS A 106 -12.69 2.26 -11.08
CA LYS A 106 -13.39 1.50 -10.02
C LYS A 106 -12.52 0.47 -9.29
N PRO A 107 -11.64 -0.30 -9.94
CA PRO A 107 -10.78 -1.25 -9.24
C PRO A 107 -9.84 -0.57 -8.24
N HIS A 108 -9.37 0.64 -8.56
CA HIS A 108 -8.48 1.40 -7.68
C HIS A 108 -9.22 1.99 -6.48
N VAL A 109 -10.47 2.42 -6.66
CA VAL A 109 -11.31 2.98 -5.59
C VAL A 109 -11.84 1.89 -4.69
N THR A 110 -12.40 0.81 -5.23
CA THR A 110 -12.92 -0.32 -4.43
C THR A 110 -11.83 -0.98 -3.61
N TYR A 111 -10.60 -1.08 -4.13
CA TYR A 111 -9.47 -1.57 -3.35
C TYR A 111 -9.05 -0.58 -2.24
N ALA A 112 -9.23 0.72 -2.45
CA ALA A 112 -8.97 1.74 -1.44
C ALA A 112 -9.99 1.71 -0.29
N GLU A 113 -11.26 1.45 -0.61
CA GLU A 113 -12.38 1.38 0.34
C GLU A 113 -12.28 0.18 1.29
N SER A 114 -11.67 -0.92 0.85
CA SER A 114 -11.53 -2.15 1.66
C SER A 114 -10.43 -2.08 2.74
N ILE A 115 -9.71 -0.96 2.84
CA ILE A 115 -8.55 -0.77 3.74
C ILE A 115 -8.92 0.20 4.85
#